data_AF-A0A847NU77-F1
#
_entry.id   AF-A0A847NU77-F1
#
_cell.length_a   1.000
_cell.length_b   1.000
_cell.length_c   1.000
_cell.angle_alpha   90.00
_cell.angle_beta   90.00
_cell.angle_gamma   90.00
#
_symmetry.space_group_name_H-M   'P 1'
#
loop_
_entity.id
_entity.type
_entity.pdbx_description
1 polymer ?
#
loop_
_entity_poly.entity_id
_entity_poly.type
_entity_poly.pdbx_seq_one_letter_code
_entity_poly.pdbx_strand_id
1 'polypeptide(L)'
;MFKERSKLLFISISLESVLTIWALFYFNYYDRLNYGESINFESSDLALFIQNMFTNTWWALIILTLCLITIFGIVTYIYKDLKFQFISIVLWFILLIIALNFKDNFLNNLSTIMVFVPIITLNIFSYINQQKLIKSKIKK
;
A
#
# COMPACT_ATOMS: atom_id res chain seq x y z
N MET A 1 24.91 3.47 -8.90
CA MET A 1 23.58 3.71 -8.32
C MET A 1 23.56 3.84 -6.78
N PHE A 2 24.28 3.01 -6.01
CA PHE A 2 24.15 2.96 -4.54
C PHE A 2 25.10 3.85 -3.71
N LYS A 3 26.01 4.62 -4.33
CA LYS A 3 27.01 5.44 -3.59
C LYS A 3 26.40 6.44 -2.60
N GLU A 4 25.12 6.78 -2.77
CA GLU A 4 24.42 7.75 -1.93
C GLU A 4 23.08 7.23 -1.38
N ARG A 5 22.79 5.94 -1.61
CA ARG A 5 21.48 5.35 -1.36
C ARG A 5 21.61 4.10 -0.52
N SER A 6 20.76 3.99 0.49
CA SER A 6 20.58 2.76 1.24
C SER A 6 20.11 1.65 0.31
N LYS A 7 20.85 0.53 0.28
CA LYS A 7 20.43 -0.68 -0.44
C LYS A 7 19.08 -1.19 0.06
N LEU A 8 18.82 -1.06 1.36
CA LEU A 8 17.54 -1.44 1.97
C LEU A 8 16.37 -0.60 1.46
N LEU A 9 16.59 0.70 1.22
CA LEU A 9 15.55 1.58 0.68
C LEU A 9 15.23 1.25 -0.78
N PHE A 10 16.23 0.84 -1.56
CA PHE A 10 15.99 0.35 -2.92
C PHE A 10 15.20 -0.96 -2.94
N ILE A 11 15.56 -1.91 -2.06
CA ILE A 11 14.86 -3.19 -1.92
C ILE A 11 13.41 -2.95 -1.48
N SER A 12 13.18 -2.09 -0.48
CA SER A 12 11.83 -1.78 0.00
C SER A 12 10.95 -1.24 -1.12
N ILE A 13 11.42 -0.22 -1.85
CA ILE A 13 10.65 0.39 -2.94
C ILE A 13 10.41 -0.62 -4.08
N SER A 14 11.38 -1.49 -4.37
CA SER A 14 11.21 -2.51 -5.40
C SER A 14 10.11 -3.50 -5.03
N LEU A 15 10.09 -3.98 -3.78
CA LEU A 15 9.05 -4.87 -3.27
C LEU A 15 7.67 -4.18 -3.26
N GLU A 16 7.60 -2.92 -2.82
CA GLU A 16 6.36 -2.13 -2.84
C GLU A 16 5.85 -1.95 -4.28
N SER A 17 6.73 -1.67 -5.23
CA SER A 17 6.37 -1.49 -6.63
C SER A 17 5.80 -2.78 -7.22
N VAL A 18 6.42 -3.93 -6.94
CA VAL A 18 5.91 -5.24 -7.38
C VAL A 18 4.54 -5.52 -6.76
N LEU A 19 4.37 -5.25 -5.46
CA LEU A 19 3.10 -5.45 -4.77
C LEU A 19 1.99 -4.57 -5.34
N THR A 20 2.27 -3.29 -5.61
CA THR A 20 1.28 -2.37 -6.18
C THR A 20 0.90 -2.76 -7.61
N ILE A 21 1.87 -3.16 -8.45
CA ILE A 21 1.59 -3.65 -9.80
C ILE A 21 0.72 -4.92 -9.74
N TRP A 22 1.06 -5.86 -8.86
CA TRP A 22 0.26 -7.06 -8.65
C TRP A 22 -1.17 -6.74 -8.19
N ALA A 23 -1.32 -5.82 -7.21
CA ALA A 23 -2.62 -5.39 -6.71
C ALA A 23 -3.48 -4.73 -7.80
N LEU A 24 -2.88 -3.93 -8.69
CA LEU A 24 -3.58 -3.32 -9.84
C LEU A 24 -4.13 -4.38 -10.80
N PHE A 25 -3.32 -5.39 -11.15
CA PHE A 25 -3.78 -6.47 -12.02
C PHE A 25 -4.85 -7.33 -11.36
N TYR A 26 -4.66 -7.67 -10.07
CA TYR A 26 -5.61 -8.45 -9.30
C TYR A 26 -6.97 -7.76 -9.21
N PHE A 27 -6.97 -6.46 -8.90
CA PHE A 27 -8.21 -5.69 -8.84
C PHE A 27 -8.89 -5.56 -10.20
N ASN A 28 -8.14 -5.30 -11.27
CA ASN A 28 -8.73 -5.24 -12.61
C ASN A 28 -9.41 -6.56 -13.00
N TYR A 29 -8.80 -7.68 -12.63
CA TYR A 29 -9.37 -9.00 -12.84
C TYR A 29 -10.66 -9.21 -12.02
N TYR A 30 -10.61 -8.90 -10.72
CA TYR A 30 -11.76 -9.05 -9.82
C TYR A 30 -12.95 -8.16 -10.23
N ASP A 31 -12.65 -6.92 -10.62
CA ASP A 31 -13.66 -5.96 -11.05
C ASP A 31 -14.39 -6.43 -12.32
N ARG A 32 -13.65 -6.99 -13.28
CA ARG A 32 -14.23 -7.58 -14.50
C ARG A 32 -15.16 -8.75 -14.21
N LEU A 33 -14.83 -9.60 -13.23
CA LEU A 33 -15.70 -10.71 -12.83
C LEU A 33 -17.02 -10.19 -12.25
N ASN A 34 -16.97 -9.21 -11.34
CA ASN A 34 -18.16 -8.67 -10.69
C ASN A 34 -19.13 -7.97 -11.65
N TYR A 35 -18.61 -7.25 -12.66
CA TYR A 35 -19.47 -6.61 -13.68
C TYR A 35 -19.93 -7.57 -14.78
N GLY A 36 -19.20 -8.67 -15.02
CA GLY A 36 -19.61 -9.69 -15.99
C GLY A 36 -20.87 -10.46 -15.56
N GLU A 37 -21.13 -10.55 -14.25
CA GLU A 37 -22.28 -11.26 -13.68
C GLU A 37 -23.56 -10.39 -13.56
N SER A 38 -23.46 -9.07 -13.67
CA SER A 38 -24.58 -8.13 -13.43
C SER A 38 -25.46 -7.83 -14.67
N ILE A 39 -25.57 -8.76 -15.61
CA ILE A 39 -26.27 -8.54 -16.91
C ILE A 39 -27.79 -8.78 -16.83
N ASN A 40 -28.27 -9.43 -15.76
CA ASN A 40 -29.70 -9.68 -15.56
C ASN A 40 -30.31 -8.56 -14.70
N PHE A 41 -31.51 -8.08 -15.07
CA PHE A 41 -32.15 -6.91 -14.48
C PHE A 41 -33.40 -7.30 -13.68
N GLU A 42 -33.23 -7.82 -12.47
CA GLU A 42 -34.26 -7.87 -11.42
C GLU A 42 -33.96 -6.88 -10.27
N SER A 43 -34.94 -6.60 -9.40
CA SER A 43 -34.77 -5.65 -8.29
C SER A 43 -33.76 -6.12 -7.23
N SER A 44 -33.54 -7.43 -7.10
CA SER A 44 -32.42 -8.02 -6.35
C SER A 44 -31.06 -7.65 -6.94
N ASP A 45 -30.98 -7.51 -8.26
CA ASP A 45 -29.74 -7.18 -8.96
C ASP A 45 -29.36 -5.71 -8.77
N LEU A 46 -30.32 -4.82 -8.55
CA LEU A 46 -30.05 -3.41 -8.19
C LEU A 46 -29.41 -3.30 -6.79
N ALA A 47 -29.89 -4.08 -5.81
CA ALA A 47 -29.29 -4.11 -4.48
C ALA A 47 -27.87 -4.71 -4.52
N LEU A 48 -27.68 -5.78 -5.31
CA LEU A 48 -26.38 -6.40 -5.53
C LEU A 48 -25.40 -5.44 -6.24
N PHE A 49 -25.89 -4.69 -7.23
CA PHE A 49 -25.13 -3.67 -7.94
C PHE A 49 -24.66 -2.56 -7.00
N ILE A 50 -25.55 -2.02 -6.15
CA ILE A 50 -25.19 -1.00 -5.15
C ILE A 50 -24.14 -1.55 -4.18
N GLN A 51 -24.30 -2.79 -3.69
CA GLN A 51 -23.33 -3.46 -2.82
C GLN A 51 -21.96 -3.64 -3.51
N ASN A 52 -21.96 -4.01 -4.79
CA ASN A 52 -20.75 -4.14 -5.59
C ASN A 52 -20.08 -2.78 -5.82
N MET A 53 -20.84 -1.70 -6.06
CA MET A 53 -20.30 -0.34 -6.16
C MET A 53 -19.61 0.12 -4.87
N PHE A 54 -20.22 -0.12 -3.70
CA PHE A 54 -19.61 0.22 -2.40
C PHE A 54 -18.36 -0.61 -2.11
N THR A 55 -18.40 -1.90 -2.44
CA THR A 55 -17.26 -2.80 -2.25
C THR A 55 -16.10 -2.42 -3.19
N ASN A 56 -16.39 -2.11 -4.45
CA ASN A 56 -15.39 -1.67 -5.43
C ASN A 56 -14.77 -0.31 -5.08
N THR A 57 -15.55 0.64 -4.54
CA THR A 57 -15.00 1.93 -4.09
C THR A 57 -14.08 1.77 -2.87
N TRP A 58 -14.38 0.84 -1.98
CA TRP A 58 -13.48 0.50 -0.87
C TRP A 58 -12.14 -0.07 -1.36
N TRP A 59 -12.17 -1.04 -2.29
CA TRP A 59 -10.96 -1.58 -2.90
C TRP A 59 -10.17 -0.54 -3.70
N ALA A 60 -10.85 0.36 -4.41
CA ALA A 60 -10.22 1.46 -5.12
C ALA A 60 -9.45 2.39 -4.18
N LEU A 61 -9.97 2.65 -2.97
CA LEU A 61 -9.28 3.44 -1.95
C LEU A 61 -7.98 2.76 -1.46
N ILE A 62 -8.02 1.43 -1.26
CA ILE A 62 -6.84 0.64 -0.87
C ILE A 62 -5.76 0.73 -1.96
N ILE A 63 -6.15 0.55 -3.22
CA ILE A 63 -5.24 0.60 -4.37
C ILE A 63 -4.66 1.99 -4.56
N LEU A 64 -5.49 3.03 -4.45
CA LEU A 64 -5.02 4.41 -4.51
C LEU A 64 -3.96 4.68 -3.45
N THR A 65 -4.18 4.20 -2.23
CA THR A 65 -3.23 4.35 -1.12
C THR A 65 -1.92 3.60 -1.41
N LEU A 66 -1.98 2.38 -1.96
CA LEU A 66 -0.79 1.62 -2.41
C LEU A 66 -0.02 2.31 -3.55
N CYS A 67 -0.73 2.94 -4.48
CA CYS A 67 -0.13 3.74 -5.54
C CYS A 67 0.58 4.98 -4.96
N LEU A 68 -0.04 5.67 -4.01
CA LEU A 68 0.60 6.82 -3.36
C LEU A 68 1.85 6.43 -2.56
N ILE A 69 1.80 5.31 -1.82
CA ILE A 69 2.95 4.74 -1.11
C ILE A 69 4.13 4.53 -2.06
N THR A 70 3.90 3.86 -3.19
CA THR A 70 4.94 3.57 -4.17
C THR A 70 5.48 4.82 -4.87
N ILE A 71 4.60 5.75 -5.25
CA ILE A 71 5.01 7.04 -5.83
C ILE A 71 5.90 7.80 -4.85
N PHE A 72 5.50 7.94 -3.58
CA PHE A 72 6.31 8.62 -2.57
C PHE A 72 7.62 7.89 -2.27
N GLY A 73 7.64 6.56 -2.30
CA GLY A 73 8.86 5.77 -2.23
C GLY A 73 9.82 6.09 -3.37
N ILE A 74 9.35 6.04 -4.62
CA ILE A 74 10.13 6.35 -5.82
C ILE A 74 10.64 7.80 -5.78
N VAL A 75 9.77 8.76 -5.44
CA VAL A 75 10.12 10.19 -5.30
C VAL A 75 11.22 10.37 -4.25
N THR A 76 11.14 9.69 -3.11
CA THR A 76 12.22 9.68 -2.10
C THR A 76 13.54 9.21 -2.71
N TYR A 77 13.50 8.11 -3.47
CA TYR A 77 14.69 7.54 -4.08
C TYR A 77 15.29 8.43 -5.17
N ILE A 78 14.48 9.21 -5.89
CA ILE A 78 14.96 10.15 -6.91
C ILE A 78 15.45 11.45 -6.25
N TYR A 79 14.58 12.15 -5.51
CA TYR A 79 14.82 13.50 -4.99
C TYR A 79 15.65 13.56 -3.70
N LYS A 80 15.92 12.43 -3.04
CA LYS A 80 16.65 12.36 -1.76
C LYS A 80 15.98 13.06 -0.58
N ASP A 81 14.74 13.50 -0.73
CA ASP A 81 13.99 14.09 0.37
C ASP A 81 13.29 12.99 1.17
N LEU A 82 13.67 12.89 2.44
CA LEU A 82 13.14 11.92 3.39
C LEU A 82 11.70 12.22 3.82
N LYS A 83 11.20 13.43 3.58
CA LYS A 83 9.80 13.78 3.89
C LYS A 83 8.81 12.86 3.18
N PHE A 84 9.10 12.50 1.92
CA PHE A 84 8.23 11.61 1.15
C PHE A 84 8.24 10.17 1.70
N GLN A 85 9.37 9.68 2.19
CA GLN A 85 9.43 8.37 2.84
C GLN A 85 8.65 8.36 4.15
N PHE A 86 8.70 9.45 4.90
CA PHE A 86 7.88 9.60 6.10
C PHE A 86 6.39 9.58 5.77
N ILE A 87 5.96 10.30 4.72
CA ILE A 87 4.58 10.25 4.23
C ILE A 87 4.19 8.82 3.81
N SER A 88 5.07 8.10 3.11
CA SER A 88 4.85 6.70 2.74
C SER A 88 4.65 5.80 3.97
N ILE A 89 5.46 5.96 5.03
CA ILE A 89 5.27 5.22 6.29
C ILE A 89 3.90 5.55 6.92
N VAL A 90 3.49 6.82 6.93
CA VAL A 90 2.18 7.22 7.47
C VAL A 90 1.04 6.58 6.66
N LEU A 91 1.16 6.52 5.33
CA LEU A 91 0.17 5.87 4.47
C LEU A 91 0.08 4.36 4.73
N TRP A 92 1.18 3.69 5.06
CA TRP A 92 1.13 2.29 5.50
C TRP A 92 0.32 2.10 6.79
N PHE A 93 0.41 3.02 7.75
CA PHE A 93 -0.46 2.99 8.93
C PHE A 93 -1.92 3.26 8.59
N ILE A 94 -2.19 4.19 7.69
CA ILE A 94 -3.56 4.44 7.20
C ILE A 94 -4.11 3.17 6.53
N LEU A 95 -3.31 2.50 5.70
CA LEU A 95 -3.69 1.24 5.05
C LEU A 95 -3.99 0.14 6.08
N LEU A 96 -3.22 0.05 7.17
CA LEU A 96 -3.50 -0.86 8.28
C LEU A 96 -4.85 -0.55 8.94
N ILE A 97 -5.14 0.71 9.24
CA ILE A 97 -6.41 1.12 9.85
C ILE A 97 -7.58 0.78 8.93
N ILE A 98 -7.45 1.02 7.63
CA ILE A 98 -8.46 0.66 6.62
C ILE A 98 -8.61 -0.86 6.55
N ALA A 99 -7.53 -1.63 6.67
CA ALA A 99 -7.60 -3.10 6.61
C ALA A 99 -8.23 -3.75 7.86
N LEU A 100 -8.32 -3.04 8.98
CA LEU A 100 -8.97 -3.56 10.19
C LEU A 100 -10.49 -3.56 10.05
N ASN A 101 -11.11 -4.71 10.31
CA ASN A 101 -12.56 -4.85 10.29
C ASN A 101 -13.11 -4.93 11.71
N PHE A 102 -13.78 -3.86 12.16
CA PHE A 102 -14.36 -3.79 13.51
C PHE A 102 -15.52 -4.76 13.75
N LYS A 103 -16.13 -5.31 12.70
CA LYS A 103 -17.21 -6.30 12.82
C LYS A 103 -16.69 -7.74 12.90
N ASP A 104 -15.45 -7.98 12.51
CA ASP A 104 -14.86 -9.32 12.49
C ASP A 104 -14.31 -9.77 13.84
N ASN A 105 -14.10 -11.08 13.96
CA ASN A 105 -13.44 -11.65 15.12
C ASN A 105 -12.03 -11.10 15.32
N PHE A 106 -11.63 -10.95 16.59
CA PHE A 106 -10.30 -10.46 16.97
C PHE A 106 -9.15 -11.23 16.29
N LEU A 107 -9.29 -12.55 16.12
CA LEU A 107 -8.29 -13.40 15.45
C LEU A 107 -8.04 -12.99 13.99
N ASN A 108 -9.09 -12.59 13.25
CA ASN A 108 -8.95 -12.13 11.86
C ASN A 108 -8.17 -10.82 11.81
N ASN A 109 -8.52 -9.86 12.68
CA ASN A 109 -7.77 -8.60 12.79
C ASN A 109 -6.31 -8.80 13.21
N LEU A 110 -6.03 -9.78 14.08
CA LEU A 110 -4.67 -10.11 14.48
C LEU A 110 -3.84 -10.65 13.29
N SER A 111 -4.44 -11.47 12.43
CA SER A 111 -3.79 -11.93 11.20
C SER A 111 -3.45 -10.76 10.27
N THR A 112 -4.38 -9.81 10.10
CA THR A 112 -4.15 -8.58 9.32
C THR A 112 -2.99 -7.77 9.89
N ILE A 113 -2.96 -7.55 11.21
CA ILE A 113 -1.87 -6.83 11.88
C ILE A 113 -0.53 -7.54 11.63
N MET A 114 -0.48 -8.87 11.72
CA MET A 114 0.73 -9.64 11.50
C MET A 114 1.29 -9.53 10.06
N VAL A 115 0.44 -9.28 9.07
CA VAL A 115 0.90 -9.04 7.68
C VAL A 115 1.48 -7.63 7.54
N PHE A 116 0.86 -6.64 8.17
CA PHE A 116 1.22 -5.23 8.00
C PHE A 116 2.44 -4.79 8.83
N VAL A 117 2.60 -5.30 10.06
CA VAL A 117 3.69 -4.91 10.96
C VAL A 117 5.08 -5.15 10.35
N PRO A 118 5.39 -6.30 9.72
CA PRO A 118 6.68 -6.50 9.04
C PRO A 118 6.96 -5.48 7.94
N ILE A 119 5.94 -5.09 7.17
CA ILE A 119 6.08 -4.12 6.07
C ILE A 119 6.36 -2.72 6.62
N ILE A 120 5.60 -2.30 7.64
CA ILE A 120 5.78 -1.01 8.31
C ILE A 120 7.18 -0.93 8.94
N THR A 121 7.59 -1.97 9.67
CA THR A 121 8.91 -2.00 10.31
C THR A 121 10.05 -1.95 9.30
N LEU A 122 9.95 -2.67 8.18
CA LEU A 122 10.92 -2.62 7.09
C LEU A 122 11.06 -1.20 6.52
N ASN A 123 9.96 -0.48 6.35
CA ASN A 123 9.97 0.92 5.89
C ASN A 123 10.55 1.90 6.92
N ILE A 124 10.31 1.68 8.21
CA ILE A 124 10.93 2.47 9.28
C ILE A 124 12.45 2.22 9.31
N PHE A 125 12.89 0.97 9.17
CA PHE A 125 14.31 0.64 9.12
C PHE A 125 15.00 1.22 7.88
N SER A 126 14.34 1.21 6.72
CA SER A 126 14.87 1.80 5.49
C SER A 126 15.06 3.32 5.65
N TYR A 127 14.11 3.99 6.30
CA TYR A 127 14.16 5.41 6.64
C TYR A 127 15.31 5.75 7.60
N ILE A 128 15.44 5.01 8.72
CA ILE A 128 16.52 5.21 9.70
C ILE A 128 17.90 5.01 9.05
N ASN A 129 18.05 3.98 8.21
CA ASN A 129 19.31 3.72 7.53
C ASN A 129 19.67 4.81 6.53
N GLN A 130 18.69 5.33 5.79
CA GLN A 130 18.93 6.46 4.89
C GLN A 130 19.27 7.75 5.67
N GLN A 131 18.62 8.01 6.81
CA GLN A 131 19.00 9.13 7.70
C GLN A 131 20.44 9.02 8.20
N LYS A 132 20.86 7.83 8.66
CA LYS A 132 22.23 7.59 9.13
C LYS A 132 23.26 7.88 8.03
N LEU A 133 23.00 7.44 6.80
CA LEU A 133 23.85 7.72 5.65
C LEU A 133 23.97 9.23 5.37
N ILE A 134 22.85 9.97 5.38
CA ILE A 134 22.87 11.43 5.17
C ILE A 134 23.67 12.13 6.27
N LYS A 135 23.42 11.80 7.55
CA LYS A 135 24.16 12.37 8.69
C LYS A 135 25.67 12.05 8.64
N SER A 136 26.05 10.85 8.19
CA SER A 136 27.46 10.47 8.06
C SER A 136 28.21 11.26 6.99
N LYS A 137 27.52 11.75 5.96
CA LYS A 137 28.11 12.61 4.92
C LYS A 137 28.30 14.05 5.38
N ILE A 138 27.40 14.58 6.19
CA ILE A 138 27.51 15.95 6.73
C ILE A 138 28.70 16.08 7.71
N LYS A 139 29.10 14.98 8.35
CA LYS A 139 30.23 14.94 9.28
C LYS A 139 31.61 14.74 8.61
N LYS A 140 31.67 14.46 7.31
CA LYS A 140 32.91 14.34 6.54
C LYS A 140 33.15 15.62 5.76
#